data_AF-A0A6A1XFE3-F1
#
_entry.id   AF-A0A6A1XFE3-F1
#
_cell.length_a   1.000
_cell.length_b   1.000
_cell.length_c   1.000
_cell.angle_alpha   90.00
_cell.angle_beta   90.00
_cell.angle_gamma   90.00
#
_symmetry.space_group_name_H-M   'P 1'
#
loop_
_entity.id
_entity.type
_entity.pdbx_description
1 polymer ?
#
loop_
_entity_poly.entity_id
_entity_poly.type
_entity_poly.pdbx_seq_one_letter_code
_entity_poly.pdbx_strand_id
1 'polypeptide(L)'
;MAKRHTYIIEVKFVNFRDECAIGTQTSGYLMSNGRTDTFDFKRNGFTITAERSTIYVDGTILSSDRNGLYGQVLKGLLVYYALSNDYPKVKSISIVRKRKNPYTDITYSETSSFSQPLTPALPKPLVFTNANINVLLEETEKGAAVRIAMTYWLKANNSIDPYLKFDRYWKAYDRLLLYEGNTTTQRTAIPIIKATITANENVFVLSKALTNTYSDAYIRSFSWNHLLSSKSMSYTKLGEISRRVLEYTDARVIRLYQNLLSGSKIQTALTNAGLMATINTHFANNATTNQDIDIVLLMSLSYTYYIRCKLFHGEVPDSTFKLQKTNEDREIDELNKLLELVVFELLEHNNILR
;
A
#
# COMPACT_ATOMS: atom_id res chain seq x y z
N MET A 1 -33.81 -21.38 18.20
CA MET A 1 -32.63 -21.08 17.36
C MET A 1 -33.10 -20.50 16.04
N ALA A 2 -32.52 -19.38 15.57
CA ALA A 2 -32.84 -18.86 14.25
C ALA A 2 -32.42 -19.86 13.16
N LYS A 3 -33.28 -20.07 12.15
CA LYS A 3 -32.99 -20.94 11.01
C LYS A 3 -31.73 -20.46 10.30
N ARG A 4 -30.81 -21.39 10.01
CA ARG A 4 -29.57 -21.12 9.27
C ARG A 4 -29.69 -21.60 7.84
N HIS A 5 -29.05 -20.87 6.95
CA HIS A 5 -29.02 -21.09 5.52
C HIS A 5 -27.56 -21.23 5.11
N THR A 6 -27.21 -22.39 4.55
CA THR A 6 -25.88 -22.67 4.04
C THR A 6 -25.76 -22.18 2.60
N TYR A 7 -24.70 -21.43 2.32
CA TYR A 7 -24.34 -20.94 1.01
C TYR A 7 -23.01 -21.56 0.62
N ILE A 8 -22.92 -22.04 -0.61
CA ILE A 8 -21.68 -22.47 -1.25
C ILE A 8 -21.39 -21.49 -2.38
N ILE A 9 -20.23 -20.85 -2.32
CA ILE A 9 -19.76 -19.93 -3.34
C ILE A 9 -18.52 -20.53 -3.98
N GLU A 10 -18.52 -20.70 -5.29
CA GLU A 10 -17.36 -21.20 -6.03
C GLU A 10 -16.87 -20.12 -6.99
N VAL A 11 -15.60 -19.76 -6.88
CA VAL A 11 -14.93 -18.86 -7.82
C VAL A 11 -13.88 -19.65 -8.57
N LYS A 12 -13.95 -19.67 -9.91
CA LYS A 12 -12.99 -20.37 -10.77
C LYS A 12 -12.24 -19.39 -11.66
N PHE A 13 -10.96 -19.62 -11.84
CA PHE A 13 -10.09 -18.92 -12.78
C PHE A 13 -9.86 -19.76 -14.05
N VAL A 14 -9.44 -19.11 -15.13
CA VAL A 14 -9.20 -19.79 -16.42
C VAL A 14 -8.02 -20.77 -16.36
N ASN A 15 -6.94 -20.40 -15.67
CA ASN A 15 -5.69 -21.17 -15.61
C ASN A 15 -5.39 -21.66 -14.19
N PHE A 16 -4.58 -22.71 -14.08
CA PHE A 16 -4.11 -23.26 -12.81
C PHE A 16 -2.91 -22.47 -12.24
N ARG A 17 -2.83 -22.40 -10.91
CA ARG A 17 -1.78 -21.77 -10.08
C ARG A 17 -1.52 -22.57 -8.83
N ASP A 18 -0.44 -23.33 -8.85
CA ASP A 18 -0.10 -24.21 -7.74
C ASP A 18 0.22 -23.41 -6.47
N GLU A 19 0.76 -22.20 -6.61
CA GLU A 19 1.04 -21.29 -5.50
C GLU A 19 -0.21 -20.82 -4.75
N CYS A 20 -1.40 -20.90 -5.37
CA CYS A 20 -2.67 -20.55 -4.73
C CYS A 20 -3.32 -21.72 -3.99
N ALA A 21 -2.79 -22.95 -4.08
CA ALA A 21 -3.36 -24.13 -3.45
C ALA A 21 -2.98 -24.24 -1.96
N ILE A 22 -3.40 -23.27 -1.15
CA ILE A 22 -3.06 -23.17 0.29
C ILE A 22 -4.03 -23.94 1.21
N GLY A 23 -4.94 -24.72 0.62
CA GLY A 23 -5.87 -25.58 1.35
C GLY A 23 -6.97 -24.81 2.10
N THR A 24 -7.46 -25.42 3.18
CA THR A 24 -8.59 -24.91 3.95
C THR A 24 -8.17 -23.82 4.92
N GLN A 25 -8.86 -22.68 4.88
CA GLN A 25 -8.70 -21.54 5.78
C GLN A 25 -10.05 -21.13 6.39
N THR A 26 -10.01 -20.36 7.48
CA THR A 26 -11.21 -19.80 8.11
C THR A 26 -11.16 -18.28 8.10
N SER A 27 -12.30 -17.64 7.89
CA SER A 27 -12.42 -16.19 7.82
C SER A 27 -13.60 -15.72 8.64
N GLY A 28 -13.39 -14.76 9.53
CA GLY A 28 -14.49 -14.04 10.16
C GLY A 28 -15.22 -13.17 9.13
N TYR A 29 -16.45 -12.75 9.45
CA TYR A 29 -17.15 -11.70 8.71
C TYR A 29 -17.64 -10.60 9.66
N LEU A 30 -17.85 -9.40 9.12
CA LEU A 30 -18.33 -8.23 9.88
C LEU A 30 -19.62 -8.57 10.64
N MET A 31 -19.69 -8.21 11.92
CA MET A 31 -20.83 -8.50 12.83
C MET A 31 -21.17 -10.00 12.95
N SER A 32 -20.20 -10.88 12.73
CA SER A 32 -20.38 -12.34 12.85
C SER A 32 -20.66 -12.82 14.28
N ASN A 33 -20.24 -12.04 15.29
CA ASN A 33 -20.18 -12.41 16.70
C ASN A 33 -19.40 -13.72 16.90
N GLY A 34 -18.18 -13.79 16.35
CA GLY A 34 -17.28 -14.95 16.46
C GLY A 34 -17.56 -16.08 15.48
N ARG A 35 -18.48 -15.91 14.53
CA ARG A 35 -18.73 -16.90 13.46
C ARG A 35 -17.74 -16.73 12.32
N THR A 36 -17.42 -17.84 11.68
CA THR A 36 -16.48 -17.90 10.57
C THR A 36 -17.08 -18.63 9.39
N ASP A 37 -16.64 -18.25 8.20
CA ASP A 37 -16.84 -19.01 6.97
C ASP A 37 -15.59 -19.83 6.65
N THR A 38 -15.77 -20.95 5.96
CA THR A 38 -14.67 -21.82 5.53
C THR A 38 -14.31 -21.51 4.09
N PHE A 39 -13.02 -21.31 3.83
CA PHE A 39 -12.44 -21.14 2.49
C PHE A 39 -11.64 -22.39 2.16
N ASP A 40 -11.77 -22.90 0.93
CA ASP A 40 -10.96 -24.00 0.40
C ASP A 40 -10.28 -23.49 -0.87
N PHE A 41 -8.99 -23.15 -0.76
CA PHE A 41 -8.19 -22.60 -1.85
C PHE A 41 -7.49 -23.71 -2.64
N LYS A 42 -7.73 -23.73 -3.95
CA LYS A 42 -7.20 -24.71 -4.90
C LYS A 42 -6.49 -23.99 -6.04
N ARG A 43 -5.74 -24.77 -6.82
CA ARG A 43 -5.00 -24.24 -7.97
C ARG A 43 -5.85 -23.54 -9.05
N ASN A 44 -7.17 -23.74 -9.12
CA ASN A 44 -8.05 -23.07 -10.11
C ASN A 44 -9.05 -22.11 -9.49
N GLY A 45 -8.94 -21.80 -8.20
CA GLY A 45 -9.90 -20.92 -7.54
C GLY A 45 -10.14 -21.32 -6.11
N PHE A 46 -11.29 -20.93 -5.58
CA PHE A 46 -11.62 -21.17 -4.18
C PHE A 46 -13.10 -21.41 -4.00
N THR A 47 -13.43 -22.15 -2.94
CA THR A 47 -14.81 -22.35 -2.49
C THR A 47 -15.00 -21.74 -1.12
N ILE A 48 -16.12 -21.04 -0.91
CA ILE A 48 -16.55 -20.51 0.38
C ILE A 48 -17.78 -21.30 0.82
N THR A 49 -17.72 -21.87 2.01
CA THR A 49 -18.89 -22.43 2.71
C THR A 49 -19.26 -21.51 3.85
N ALA A 50 -20.46 -20.93 3.76
CA ALA A 50 -20.91 -19.88 4.66
C ALA A 50 -22.30 -20.18 5.23
N GLU A 51 -22.55 -19.76 6.47
CA GLU A 51 -23.87 -19.86 7.09
C GLU A 51 -24.44 -18.49 7.45
N ARG A 52 -25.70 -18.24 7.11
CA ARG A 52 -26.39 -16.98 7.42
C ARG A 52 -27.76 -17.25 8.01
N SER A 53 -28.20 -16.36 8.90
CA SER A 53 -29.57 -16.38 9.43
C SER A 53 -30.58 -15.78 8.46
N THR A 54 -30.10 -14.99 7.49
CA THR A 54 -30.93 -14.34 6.49
C THR A 54 -30.86 -15.05 5.14
N ILE A 55 -31.97 -14.97 4.42
CA ILE A 55 -32.04 -15.32 3.00
C ILE A 55 -31.73 -14.06 2.20
N TYR A 56 -30.80 -14.15 1.25
CA TYR A 56 -30.57 -13.08 0.30
C TYR A 56 -31.46 -13.20 -0.92
N VAL A 57 -31.85 -12.05 -1.47
CA VAL A 57 -32.57 -11.92 -2.74
C VAL A 57 -31.58 -12.06 -3.88
N ASP A 58 -31.99 -12.68 -4.98
CA ASP A 58 -31.15 -12.79 -6.17
C ASP A 58 -30.84 -11.39 -6.74
N GLY A 59 -29.61 -11.18 -7.23
CA GLY A 59 -29.14 -9.86 -7.67
C GLY A 59 -28.62 -8.94 -6.56
N THR A 60 -28.61 -9.38 -5.30
CA THR A 60 -28.19 -8.54 -4.15
C THR A 60 -26.93 -9.01 -3.46
N ILE A 61 -26.39 -10.18 -3.82
CA ILE A 61 -25.19 -10.70 -3.19
C ILE A 61 -23.96 -9.97 -3.72
N LEU A 62 -23.78 -9.85 -5.03
CA LEU A 62 -22.56 -9.29 -5.63
C LEU A 62 -22.65 -7.78 -5.91
N SER A 63 -23.84 -7.19 -5.77
CA SER A 63 -24.10 -5.77 -6.08
C SER A 63 -24.02 -4.84 -4.86
N SER A 64 -23.76 -5.36 -3.66
CA SER A 64 -23.72 -4.57 -2.42
C SER A 64 -22.47 -4.85 -1.58
N ASP A 65 -21.71 -3.78 -1.31
CA ASP A 65 -20.56 -3.77 -0.40
C ASP A 65 -20.91 -4.09 1.06
N ARG A 66 -22.17 -3.87 1.45
CA ARG A 66 -22.72 -4.22 2.77
C ARG A 66 -23.07 -5.70 2.90
N ASN A 67 -23.06 -6.46 1.81
CA ASN A 67 -23.36 -7.88 1.86
C ASN A 67 -22.17 -8.67 2.42
N GLY A 68 -22.39 -9.38 3.53
CA GLY A 68 -21.35 -10.20 4.15
C GLY A 68 -20.79 -11.29 3.24
N LEU A 69 -21.58 -11.87 2.32
CA LEU A 69 -21.06 -12.84 1.35
C LEU A 69 -20.18 -12.17 0.28
N TYR A 70 -20.52 -10.96 -0.17
CA TYR A 70 -19.68 -10.17 -1.07
C TYR A 70 -18.30 -9.89 -0.46
N GLY A 71 -18.27 -9.44 0.80
CA GLY A 71 -17.03 -9.20 1.51
C GLY A 71 -16.14 -10.44 1.58
N GLN A 72 -16.73 -11.62 1.75
CA GLN A 72 -16.00 -12.90 1.73
C GLN A 72 -15.48 -13.27 0.34
N VAL A 73 -16.27 -13.03 -0.71
CA VAL A 73 -15.79 -13.21 -2.10
C VAL A 73 -14.59 -12.30 -2.37
N LEU A 74 -14.66 -11.03 -1.96
CA LEU A 74 -13.55 -10.08 -2.12
C LEU A 74 -12.29 -10.52 -1.35
N LYS A 75 -12.44 -11.03 -0.12
CA LYS A 75 -11.32 -11.61 0.64
C LYS A 75 -10.67 -12.78 -0.10
N GLY A 76 -11.47 -13.71 -0.60
CA GLY A 76 -10.98 -14.86 -1.38
C GLY A 76 -10.23 -14.41 -2.64
N LEU A 77 -10.79 -13.44 -3.38
CA LEU A 77 -10.13 -12.84 -4.54
C LEU A 77 -8.79 -12.19 -4.15
N LEU A 78 -8.74 -11.44 -3.04
CA LEU A 78 -7.51 -10.79 -2.58
C LEU A 78 -6.42 -11.80 -2.24
N VAL A 79 -6.74 -12.85 -1.49
CA VAL A 79 -5.78 -13.94 -1.20
C VAL A 79 -5.28 -14.58 -2.49
N TYR A 80 -6.20 -14.93 -3.40
CA TYR A 80 -5.83 -15.58 -4.65
C TYR A 80 -4.93 -14.71 -5.52
N TYR A 81 -5.27 -13.42 -5.69
CA TYR A 81 -4.47 -12.48 -6.48
C TYR A 81 -3.14 -12.12 -5.81
N ALA A 82 -3.07 -12.09 -4.48
CA ALA A 82 -1.83 -11.81 -3.77
C ALA A 82 -0.83 -12.98 -3.91
N LEU A 83 -1.30 -14.23 -3.93
CA LEU A 83 -0.46 -15.41 -4.16
C LEU A 83 -0.13 -15.64 -5.63
N SER A 84 -1.03 -15.32 -6.56
CA SER A 84 -0.82 -15.57 -7.99
C SER A 84 0.41 -14.82 -8.53
N ASN A 85 1.19 -15.50 -9.38
CA ASN A 85 2.34 -14.93 -10.11
C ASN A 85 1.96 -13.99 -11.28
N ASP A 86 0.67 -13.85 -11.59
CA ASP A 86 0.14 -12.88 -12.55
C ASP A 86 -1.28 -12.45 -12.13
N TYR A 87 -2.01 -11.79 -13.03
CA TYR A 87 -3.44 -11.50 -12.89
C TYR A 87 -4.32 -12.51 -13.64
N PRO A 88 -4.80 -13.59 -13.00
CA PRO A 88 -5.66 -14.56 -13.65
C PRO A 88 -7.07 -14.00 -13.88
N LYS A 89 -7.65 -14.33 -15.03
CA LYS A 89 -9.04 -14.01 -15.37
C LYS A 89 -9.99 -14.91 -14.59
N VAL A 90 -10.95 -14.33 -13.88
CA VAL A 90 -12.05 -15.08 -13.27
C VAL A 90 -12.94 -15.61 -14.40
N LYS A 91 -13.06 -16.94 -14.47
CA LYS A 91 -13.87 -17.66 -15.46
C LYS A 91 -15.34 -17.69 -15.08
N SER A 92 -15.64 -17.95 -13.81
CA SER A 92 -17.00 -18.06 -13.32
C SER A 92 -17.07 -17.83 -11.82
N ILE A 93 -18.19 -17.30 -11.38
CA ILE A 93 -18.64 -17.31 -9.98
C ILE A 93 -19.91 -18.17 -9.97
N SER A 94 -20.12 -18.97 -8.93
CA SER A 94 -21.37 -19.69 -8.69
C SER A 94 -21.76 -19.51 -7.24
N ILE A 95 -23.03 -19.22 -6.98
CA ILE A 95 -23.55 -19.06 -5.62
C ILE A 95 -24.80 -19.93 -5.51
N VAL A 96 -24.76 -20.87 -4.57
CA VAL A 96 -25.85 -21.83 -4.33
C VAL A 96 -26.23 -21.80 -2.86
N ARG A 97 -27.52 -21.58 -2.57
CA ARG A 97 -28.06 -21.79 -1.22
C ARG A 97 -28.61 -23.21 -1.10
N LYS A 98 -28.01 -23.98 -0.19
CA LYS A 98 -28.39 -25.37 0.06
C LYS A 98 -29.74 -25.48 0.76
N ARG A 99 -30.53 -26.48 0.36
CA ARG A 99 -31.75 -26.91 1.07
C ARG A 99 -31.60 -28.35 1.56
N LYS A 100 -32.54 -28.81 2.39
CA LYS A 100 -32.57 -30.19 2.89
C LYS A 100 -32.58 -31.22 1.76
N ASN A 101 -33.28 -30.90 0.66
CA ASN A 101 -33.25 -31.68 -0.56
C ASN A 101 -32.36 -30.97 -1.60
N PRO A 102 -31.24 -31.57 -2.04
CA PRO A 102 -30.33 -30.99 -3.02
C PRO A 102 -31.00 -30.60 -4.35
N TYR A 103 -32.05 -31.31 -4.76
CA TYR A 103 -32.82 -30.99 -5.97
C TYR A 103 -33.62 -29.67 -5.86
N THR A 104 -33.63 -29.05 -4.68
CA THR A 104 -34.34 -27.79 -4.41
C THR A 104 -33.38 -26.65 -4.03
N ASP A 105 -32.08 -26.83 -4.27
CA ASP A 105 -31.08 -25.78 -4.11
C ASP A 105 -31.44 -24.55 -4.95
N ILE A 106 -31.16 -23.37 -4.41
CA ILE A 106 -31.35 -22.12 -5.16
C ILE A 106 -30.01 -21.67 -5.69
N THR A 107 -29.96 -21.48 -7.01
CA THR A 107 -28.82 -20.85 -7.70
C THR A 107 -29.12 -19.38 -7.92
N TYR A 108 -28.14 -18.52 -7.66
CA TYR A 108 -28.25 -17.07 -7.84
C TYR A 108 -27.79 -16.67 -9.25
N SER A 109 -28.67 -16.02 -10.01
CA SER A 109 -28.45 -15.69 -11.43
C SER A 109 -27.46 -14.54 -11.64
N GLU A 110 -27.28 -13.66 -10.65
CA GLU A 110 -26.37 -12.50 -10.74
C GLU A 110 -24.90 -12.86 -11.02
N THR A 111 -24.56 -14.14 -10.85
CA THR A 111 -23.25 -14.70 -11.14
C THR A 111 -22.92 -14.79 -12.64
N SER A 112 -23.89 -14.58 -13.53
CA SER A 112 -23.71 -14.61 -14.98
C SER A 112 -23.05 -13.35 -15.57
N SER A 113 -23.00 -12.25 -14.81
CA SER A 113 -22.41 -10.98 -15.26
C SER A 113 -21.65 -10.32 -14.11
N PHE A 114 -20.33 -10.18 -14.26
CA PHE A 114 -19.49 -9.50 -13.29
C PHE A 114 -18.29 -8.84 -13.97
N SER A 115 -17.76 -7.79 -13.34
CA SER A 115 -16.56 -7.09 -13.80
C SER A 115 -15.30 -7.78 -13.28
N GLN A 116 -14.30 -7.94 -14.14
CA GLN A 116 -12.99 -8.41 -13.70
C GLN A 116 -12.37 -7.36 -12.76
N PRO A 117 -11.90 -7.76 -11.56
CA PRO A 117 -11.29 -6.81 -10.64
C PRO A 117 -9.93 -6.32 -11.14
N LEU A 118 -9.20 -7.10 -11.95
CA LEU A 118 -7.88 -6.75 -12.48
C LEU A 118 -7.82 -7.13 -13.96
N THR A 119 -7.06 -6.37 -14.74
CA THR A 119 -6.77 -6.63 -16.16
C THR A 119 -5.93 -7.91 -16.25
N PRO A 120 -6.41 -8.96 -16.95
CA PRO A 120 -5.71 -10.24 -16.97
C PRO A 120 -4.36 -10.21 -17.69
N ALA A 121 -3.50 -11.19 -17.36
CA ALA A 121 -2.24 -11.50 -18.06
C ALA A 121 -1.13 -10.43 -18.03
N LEU A 122 -1.29 -9.34 -17.27
CA LEU A 122 -0.15 -8.49 -16.95
C LEU A 122 0.82 -9.26 -16.03
N PRO A 123 2.15 -9.18 -16.26
CA PRO A 123 3.11 -9.81 -15.38
C PRO A 123 3.04 -9.15 -13.99
N LYS A 124 3.17 -9.96 -12.94
CA LYS A 124 3.25 -9.47 -11.57
C LYS A 124 4.68 -9.64 -11.06
N PRO A 125 5.44 -8.56 -10.85
CA PRO A 125 6.87 -8.63 -10.58
C PRO A 125 7.19 -9.13 -9.17
N LEU A 126 6.27 -8.96 -8.22
CA LEU A 126 6.43 -9.33 -6.83
C LEU A 126 5.26 -10.19 -6.38
N VAL A 127 5.56 -11.24 -5.62
CA VAL A 127 4.59 -12.26 -5.22
C VAL A 127 4.69 -12.44 -3.72
N PHE A 128 3.54 -12.43 -3.04
CA PHE A 128 3.48 -12.56 -1.59
C PHE A 128 3.61 -14.02 -1.19
N THR A 129 4.23 -14.28 -0.04
CA THR A 129 4.28 -15.64 0.50
C THR A 129 3.02 -15.96 1.29
N ASN A 130 2.73 -17.25 1.44
CA ASN A 130 1.57 -17.73 2.18
C ASN A 130 1.65 -17.39 3.69
N ALA A 131 2.85 -17.21 4.25
CA ALA A 131 3.03 -17.09 5.71
C ALA A 131 2.24 -15.93 6.32
N ASN A 132 2.09 -14.83 5.58
CA ASN A 132 1.56 -13.57 6.10
C ASN A 132 0.24 -13.13 5.44
N ILE A 133 -0.36 -13.99 4.61
CA ILE A 133 -1.57 -13.66 3.85
C ILE A 133 -2.87 -13.91 4.62
N ASN A 134 -2.82 -14.71 5.69
CA ASN A 134 -3.97 -15.04 6.53
C ASN A 134 -4.60 -13.82 7.20
N VAL A 135 -3.81 -12.76 7.44
CA VAL A 135 -4.32 -11.47 7.96
C VAL A 135 -5.42 -10.88 7.07
N LEU A 136 -5.44 -11.20 5.76
CA LEU A 136 -6.49 -10.77 4.84
C LEU A 136 -7.85 -11.39 5.18
N LEU A 137 -7.88 -12.55 5.83
CA LEU A 137 -9.09 -13.25 6.24
C LEU A 137 -9.61 -12.81 7.61
N GLU A 138 -8.81 -12.08 8.39
CA GLU A 138 -9.17 -11.67 9.75
C GLU A 138 -10.15 -10.49 9.79
N GLU A 139 -11.07 -10.47 10.76
CA GLU A 139 -11.92 -9.31 11.05
C GLU A 139 -11.34 -8.46 12.18
N THR A 140 -10.08 -8.04 12.00
CA THR A 140 -9.32 -7.16 12.90
C THR A 140 -9.09 -5.80 12.25
N GLU A 141 -8.70 -4.80 13.04
CA GLU A 141 -8.28 -3.50 12.52
C GLU A 141 -7.10 -3.65 11.54
N LYS A 142 -6.14 -4.52 11.92
CA LYS A 142 -5.01 -4.92 11.08
C LYS A 142 -5.47 -5.53 9.76
N GLY A 143 -6.32 -6.56 9.82
CA GLY A 143 -6.86 -7.20 8.63
C GLY A 143 -7.56 -6.22 7.70
N ALA A 144 -8.32 -5.27 8.25
CA ALA A 144 -8.96 -4.23 7.46
C ALA A 144 -7.93 -3.29 6.80
N ALA A 145 -6.90 -2.85 7.53
CA ALA A 145 -5.82 -2.02 6.98
C ALA A 145 -5.05 -2.74 5.87
N VAL A 146 -4.63 -3.99 6.11
CA VAL A 146 -3.88 -4.79 5.14
C VAL A 146 -4.73 -5.10 3.90
N ARG A 147 -6.03 -5.42 4.04
CA ARG A 147 -6.91 -5.60 2.88
C ARG A 147 -7.00 -4.35 2.01
N ILE A 148 -7.23 -3.19 2.62
CA ILE A 148 -7.31 -1.92 1.89
C ILE A 148 -5.98 -1.65 1.17
N ALA A 149 -4.85 -1.77 1.87
CA ALA A 149 -3.54 -1.56 1.27
C ALA A 149 -3.25 -2.56 0.12
N MET A 150 -3.56 -3.84 0.31
CA MET A 150 -3.42 -4.88 -0.71
C MET A 150 -4.26 -4.59 -1.95
N THR A 151 -5.51 -4.14 -1.79
CA THR A 151 -6.37 -3.78 -2.94
C THR A 151 -5.74 -2.67 -3.78
N TYR A 152 -5.22 -1.63 -3.12
CA TYR A 152 -4.58 -0.51 -3.80
C TYR A 152 -3.25 -0.91 -4.44
N TRP A 153 -2.43 -1.73 -3.77
CA TRP A 153 -1.17 -2.23 -4.31
C TRP A 153 -1.39 -3.08 -5.57
N LEU A 154 -2.33 -4.05 -5.54
CA LEU A 154 -2.67 -4.86 -6.72
C LEU A 154 -3.20 -3.99 -7.87
N LYS A 155 -4.04 -3.00 -7.57
CA LYS A 155 -4.55 -2.06 -8.56
C LYS A 155 -3.47 -1.14 -9.14
N ALA A 156 -2.48 -0.75 -8.35
CA ALA A 156 -1.34 0.04 -8.82
C ALA A 156 -0.48 -0.80 -9.76
N ASN A 157 -0.08 -1.99 -9.33
CA ASN A 157 0.75 -2.87 -10.14
C ASN A 157 0.06 -3.30 -11.46
N ASN A 158 -1.27 -3.40 -11.46
CA ASN A 158 -2.08 -3.69 -12.64
C ASN A 158 -2.44 -2.46 -13.51
N SER A 159 -1.98 -1.26 -13.15
CA SER A 159 -2.17 -0.03 -13.94
C SER A 159 -1.04 0.15 -14.97
N ILE A 160 -1.29 0.92 -16.03
CA ILE A 160 -0.25 1.39 -16.96
C ILE A 160 0.02 2.90 -16.83
N ASP A 161 -0.92 3.65 -16.25
CA ASP A 161 -0.79 5.09 -16.02
C ASP A 161 0.10 5.36 -14.78
N PRO A 162 1.24 6.08 -14.92
CA PRO A 162 2.16 6.35 -13.83
C PRO A 162 1.58 7.19 -12.68
N TYR A 163 0.71 8.16 -12.97
CA TYR A 163 0.11 9.02 -11.95
C TYR A 163 -0.96 8.24 -11.17
N LEU A 164 -1.73 7.41 -11.86
CA LEU A 164 -2.68 6.50 -11.22
C LEU A 164 -1.97 5.41 -10.40
N LYS A 165 -0.81 4.92 -10.85
CA LYS A 165 0.06 4.04 -10.05
C LYS A 165 0.47 4.73 -8.77
N PHE A 166 0.96 5.96 -8.88
CA PHE A 166 1.46 6.74 -7.75
C PHE A 166 0.36 6.98 -6.72
N ASP A 167 -0.81 7.44 -7.14
CA ASP A 167 -1.98 7.63 -6.26
C ASP A 167 -2.34 6.34 -5.51
N ARG A 168 -2.38 5.21 -6.21
CA ARG A 168 -2.75 3.92 -5.61
C ARG A 168 -1.68 3.39 -4.67
N TYR A 169 -0.40 3.41 -5.05
CA TYR A 169 0.68 3.02 -4.15
C TYR A 169 0.74 3.94 -2.92
N TRP A 170 0.56 5.24 -3.09
CA TRP A 170 0.44 6.16 -1.98
C TRP A 170 -0.73 5.81 -1.06
N LYS A 171 -1.93 5.56 -1.59
CA LYS A 171 -3.09 5.15 -0.78
C LYS A 171 -2.85 3.84 -0.03
N ALA A 172 -2.13 2.91 -0.64
CA ALA A 172 -1.73 1.68 0.03
C ALA A 172 -0.78 1.98 1.20
N TYR A 173 0.26 2.77 0.96
CA TYR A 173 1.22 3.14 2.00
C TYR A 173 0.57 3.97 3.11
N ASP A 174 -0.21 4.98 2.76
CA ASP A 174 -0.93 5.87 3.67
C ASP A 174 -1.88 5.09 4.59
N ARG A 175 -2.56 4.06 4.07
CA ARG A 175 -3.41 3.22 4.90
C ARG A 175 -2.62 2.46 5.96
N LEU A 176 -1.46 1.89 5.61
CA LEU A 176 -0.59 1.19 6.55
C LEU A 176 0.05 2.16 7.55
N LEU A 177 0.47 3.33 7.07
CA LEU A 177 1.00 4.43 7.88
C LEU A 177 0.00 4.89 8.94
N LEU A 178 -1.26 5.15 8.56
CA LEU A 178 -2.30 5.59 9.49
C LEU A 178 -2.71 4.47 10.46
N TYR A 179 -2.72 3.22 9.98
CA TYR A 179 -2.90 2.07 10.85
C TYR A 179 -1.81 2.03 11.91
N GLU A 180 -0.53 2.00 11.52
CA GLU A 180 0.60 1.95 12.44
C GLU A 180 0.60 3.11 13.43
N GLY A 181 0.34 4.33 12.94
CA GLY A 181 0.26 5.52 13.77
C GLY A 181 -0.97 5.60 14.70
N ASN A 182 -1.89 4.65 14.61
CA ASN A 182 -3.16 4.63 15.35
C ASN A 182 -3.89 5.99 15.33
N THR A 183 -3.99 6.57 14.13
CA THR A 183 -4.42 7.97 13.97
C THR A 183 -5.06 8.18 12.60
N THR A 184 -5.76 9.29 12.45
CA THR A 184 -6.37 9.70 11.18
C THR A 184 -5.55 10.77 10.46
N THR A 185 -4.46 11.26 11.07
CA THR A 185 -3.65 12.35 10.51
C THR A 185 -2.24 11.90 10.13
N GLN A 186 -1.85 12.12 8.88
CA GLN A 186 -0.51 11.78 8.37
C GLN A 186 0.62 12.38 9.20
N ARG A 187 0.46 13.63 9.66
CA ARG A 187 1.49 14.35 10.43
C ARG A 187 1.89 13.61 11.72
N THR A 188 0.94 12.97 12.41
CA THR A 188 1.20 12.23 13.65
C THR A 188 1.65 10.80 13.39
N ALA A 189 1.21 10.20 12.28
CA ALA A 189 1.61 8.85 11.90
C ALA A 189 3.03 8.74 11.31
N ILE A 190 3.48 9.75 10.57
CA ILE A 190 4.80 9.76 9.89
C ILE A 190 5.96 9.42 10.85
N PRO A 191 6.08 10.04 12.04
CA PRO A 191 7.17 9.70 12.97
C PRO A 191 7.11 8.26 13.47
N ILE A 192 5.90 7.71 13.64
CA ILE A 192 5.68 6.36 14.19
C ILE A 192 6.11 5.32 13.15
N ILE A 193 5.56 5.38 11.93
CA ILE A 193 5.94 4.44 10.88
C ILE A 193 7.43 4.54 10.53
N LYS A 194 8.02 5.74 10.60
CA LYS A 194 9.46 5.93 10.43
C LYS A 194 10.24 5.13 11.47
N ALA A 195 9.89 5.25 12.75
CA ALA A 195 10.53 4.49 13.83
C ALA A 195 10.36 2.97 13.64
N THR A 196 9.16 2.52 13.23
CA THR A 196 8.87 1.11 12.96
C THR A 196 9.73 0.57 11.82
N ILE A 197 9.86 1.31 10.71
CA ILE A 197 10.70 0.92 9.57
C ILE A 197 12.18 0.90 9.97
N THR A 198 12.67 1.92 10.69
CA THR A 198 14.06 1.98 11.14
C THR A 198 14.39 0.81 12.08
N ALA A 199 13.50 0.48 13.02
CA ALA A 199 13.70 -0.62 13.97
C ALA A 199 13.68 -2.01 13.30
N ASN A 200 13.09 -2.12 12.10
CA ASN A 200 12.95 -3.37 11.35
C ASN A 200 13.61 -3.27 9.97
N GLU A 201 14.71 -2.51 9.84
CA GLU A 201 15.30 -2.23 8.52
C GLU A 201 15.76 -3.48 7.75
N ASN A 202 15.95 -4.60 8.46
CA ASN A 202 16.37 -5.89 7.90
C ASN A 202 15.32 -6.51 6.96
N VAL A 203 14.05 -6.11 7.05
CA VAL A 203 13.00 -6.62 6.14
C VAL A 203 12.85 -5.80 4.86
N PHE A 204 13.52 -4.65 4.77
CA PHE A 204 13.47 -3.73 3.62
C PHE A 204 14.60 -4.00 2.61
N VAL A 205 14.85 -5.27 2.31
CA VAL A 205 15.99 -5.72 1.49
C VAL A 205 15.92 -5.18 0.07
N LEU A 206 14.75 -5.28 -0.58
CA LEU A 206 14.53 -4.84 -1.96
C LEU A 206 14.58 -3.32 -2.06
N SER A 207 13.92 -2.62 -1.12
CA SER A 207 13.95 -1.16 -1.10
C SER A 207 15.36 -0.62 -0.88
N LYS A 208 16.11 -1.18 0.08
CA LYS A 208 17.52 -0.81 0.33
C LYS A 208 18.39 -1.13 -0.89
N ALA A 209 18.22 -2.31 -1.50
CA ALA A 209 18.96 -2.68 -2.71
C ALA A 209 18.74 -1.69 -3.86
N LEU A 210 17.49 -1.27 -4.10
CA LEU A 210 17.16 -0.25 -5.09
C LEU A 210 17.83 1.08 -4.75
N THR A 211 17.66 1.59 -3.53
CA THR A 211 18.20 2.90 -3.14
C THR A 211 19.72 2.92 -3.05
N ASN A 212 20.37 1.78 -2.84
CA ASN A 212 21.84 1.69 -2.83
C ASN A 212 22.47 1.86 -4.20
N THR A 213 21.69 1.70 -5.28
CA THR A 213 22.13 2.05 -6.63
C THR A 213 22.15 3.57 -6.89
N TYR A 214 21.53 4.36 -6.01
CA TYR A 214 21.39 5.80 -6.20
C TYR A 214 22.68 6.52 -5.87
N SER A 215 23.27 7.15 -6.89
CA SER A 215 24.39 8.07 -6.69
C SER A 215 23.92 9.38 -6.06
N ASP A 216 24.85 10.11 -5.45
CA ASP A 216 24.60 11.47 -4.96
C ASP A 216 23.99 12.39 -6.03
N ALA A 217 24.48 12.30 -7.27
CA ALA A 217 23.96 13.10 -8.38
C ALA A 217 22.52 12.71 -8.73
N TYR A 218 22.22 11.42 -8.66
CA TYR A 218 20.88 10.91 -8.88
C TYR A 218 19.92 11.39 -7.79
N ILE A 219 20.30 11.28 -6.51
CA ILE A 219 19.47 11.77 -5.40
C ILE A 219 19.22 13.27 -5.58
N ARG A 220 20.24 14.07 -5.89
CA ARG A 220 20.10 15.52 -6.10
C ARG A 220 19.24 15.92 -7.31
N SER A 221 19.00 15.02 -8.25
CA SER A 221 18.20 15.32 -9.45
C SER A 221 16.71 15.56 -9.18
N PHE A 222 16.22 15.22 -7.99
CA PHE A 222 14.84 15.46 -7.57
C PHE A 222 14.63 16.93 -7.15
N SER A 223 13.38 17.37 -7.19
CA SER A 223 12.94 18.74 -6.94
C SER A 223 12.95 19.17 -5.45
N TRP A 224 14.02 18.86 -4.72
CA TRP A 224 14.17 19.11 -3.27
C TRP A 224 14.03 20.57 -2.86
N ASN A 225 14.46 21.51 -3.72
CA ASN A 225 14.31 22.94 -3.43
C ASN A 225 12.83 23.30 -3.29
N HIS A 226 11.94 22.66 -4.06
CA HIS A 226 10.50 22.87 -3.95
C HIS A 226 9.93 22.24 -2.67
N LEU A 227 10.46 21.10 -2.21
CA LEU A 227 10.13 20.53 -0.89
C LEU A 227 10.46 21.51 0.25
N LEU A 228 11.61 22.17 0.19
CA LEU A 228 12.04 23.13 1.21
C LEU A 228 11.35 24.50 1.09
N SER A 229 10.82 24.85 -0.08
CA SER A 229 10.25 26.16 -0.40
C SER A 229 8.74 26.17 -0.68
N SER A 230 8.02 25.05 -0.45
CA SER A 230 6.57 24.94 -0.74
C SER A 230 5.70 25.71 0.26
N LYS A 231 5.81 27.04 0.19
CA LYS A 231 4.82 28.12 0.33
C LYS A 231 5.60 29.38 0.71
N SER A 232 5.89 30.18 -0.31
CA SER A 232 6.55 31.49 -0.29
C SER A 232 8.07 31.49 -0.12
N MET A 233 8.72 32.46 -0.75
CA MET A 233 10.09 32.91 -0.48
C MET A 233 10.29 33.45 0.96
N SER A 234 9.46 33.05 1.93
CA SER A 234 9.66 33.29 3.34
C SER A 234 10.04 31.98 4.02
N TYR A 235 11.22 31.96 4.64
CA TYR A 235 11.71 30.86 5.46
C TYR A 235 10.90 30.74 6.77
N THR A 236 9.58 30.56 6.69
CA THR A 236 8.65 30.69 7.84
C THR A 236 8.69 29.50 8.81
N LYS A 237 9.42 28.42 8.49
CA LYS A 237 9.53 27.23 9.36
C LYS A 237 10.96 26.68 9.43
N LEU A 238 11.92 27.54 9.76
CA LEU A 238 13.33 27.15 9.95
C LEU A 238 13.49 25.97 10.94
N GLY A 239 12.66 25.91 11.99
CA GLY A 239 12.63 24.78 12.91
C GLY A 239 12.24 23.45 12.25
N GLU A 240 11.32 23.46 11.28
CA GLU A 240 10.96 22.25 10.52
C GLU A 240 12.06 21.84 9.55
N ILE A 241 12.78 22.79 8.96
CA ILE A 241 13.97 22.51 8.14
C ILE A 241 15.03 21.83 9.00
N SER A 242 15.37 22.43 10.16
CA SER A 242 16.32 21.85 11.11
C SER A 242 15.89 20.44 11.54
N ARG A 243 14.63 20.26 11.96
CA ARG A 243 14.08 18.96 12.36
C ARG A 243 14.24 17.90 11.27
N ARG A 244 13.91 18.22 10.01
CA ARG A 244 14.06 17.29 8.88
C ARG A 244 15.51 16.92 8.59
N VAL A 245 16.45 17.85 8.77
CA VAL A 245 17.89 17.58 8.58
C VAL A 245 18.41 16.63 9.67
N LEU A 246 18.04 16.90 10.92
CA LEU A 246 18.49 16.12 12.08
C LEU A 246 17.88 14.71 12.14
N GLU A 247 16.86 14.48 11.34
CA GLU A 247 16.09 13.24 11.28
C GLU A 247 16.76 12.10 10.50
N TYR A 248 17.83 12.38 9.77
CA TYR A 248 18.54 11.41 8.95
C TYR A 248 20.04 11.48 9.22
N THR A 249 20.68 10.32 9.19
CA THR A 249 22.08 10.12 9.52
C THR A 249 22.91 9.61 8.34
N ASP A 250 22.29 9.07 7.29
CA ASP A 250 23.04 8.59 6.12
C ASP A 250 23.80 9.72 5.42
N ALA A 251 25.08 9.48 5.16
CA ALA A 251 26.00 10.46 4.59
C ALA A 251 25.55 11.00 3.22
N ARG A 252 24.80 10.24 2.40
CA ARG A 252 24.23 10.75 1.14
C ARG A 252 23.14 11.79 1.40
N VAL A 253 22.30 11.57 2.42
CA VAL A 253 21.28 12.55 2.87
C VAL A 253 21.94 13.79 3.46
N ILE A 254 23.01 13.60 4.25
CA ILE A 254 23.82 14.71 4.77
C ILE A 254 24.34 15.59 3.63
N ARG A 255 24.97 14.99 2.61
CA ARG A 255 25.48 15.73 1.44
C ARG A 255 24.38 16.41 0.63
N LEU A 256 23.21 15.79 0.53
CA LEU A 256 22.03 16.44 -0.08
C LEU A 256 21.66 17.70 0.70
N TYR A 257 21.48 17.63 2.02
CA TYR A 257 21.09 18.80 2.81
C TYR A 257 22.17 19.86 2.89
N GLN A 258 23.46 19.48 2.96
CA GLN A 258 24.57 20.44 2.86
C GLN A 258 24.49 21.25 1.56
N ASN A 259 24.17 20.60 0.44
CA ASN A 259 23.99 21.29 -0.84
C ASN A 259 22.74 22.19 -0.84
N LEU A 260 21.60 21.70 -0.33
CA LEU A 260 20.36 22.50 -0.27
C LEU A 260 20.50 23.73 0.66
N LEU A 261 21.30 23.60 1.72
CA LEU A 261 21.54 24.65 2.70
C LEU A 261 22.80 25.48 2.40
N SER A 262 23.44 25.32 1.23
CA SER A 262 24.64 26.10 0.89
C SER A 262 24.33 27.55 0.48
N GLY A 263 23.05 27.89 0.26
CA GLY A 263 22.64 29.24 -0.12
C GLY A 263 22.80 30.25 1.01
N SER A 264 23.42 31.40 0.73
CA SER A 264 23.69 32.45 1.75
C SER A 264 22.45 32.87 2.53
N LYS A 265 21.30 33.02 1.86
CA LYS A 265 20.04 33.44 2.49
C LYS A 265 19.54 32.45 3.55
N ILE A 266 19.56 31.14 3.25
CA ILE A 266 19.08 30.12 4.19
C ILE A 266 20.05 29.93 5.35
N GLN A 267 21.37 30.01 5.11
CA GLN A 267 22.37 29.95 6.17
C GLN A 267 22.24 31.11 7.15
N THR A 268 22.09 32.34 6.64
CA THR A 268 21.87 33.52 7.50
C THR A 268 20.60 33.36 8.32
N ALA A 269 19.50 32.89 7.71
CA ALA A 269 18.24 32.66 8.41
C ALA A 269 18.38 31.61 9.53
N LEU A 270 19.01 30.46 9.24
CA LEU A 270 19.26 29.39 10.23
C LEU A 270 20.23 29.82 11.34
N THR A 271 21.22 30.66 11.02
CA THR A 271 22.18 31.20 11.99
C THR A 271 21.49 32.16 12.94
N ASN A 272 20.71 33.11 12.41
CA ASN A 272 19.94 34.06 13.22
C ASN A 272 18.91 33.36 14.11
N ALA A 273 18.39 32.22 13.68
CA ALA A 273 17.49 31.38 14.48
C ALA A 273 18.21 30.47 15.50
N GLY A 274 19.55 30.49 15.57
CA GLY A 274 20.33 29.66 16.49
C GLY A 274 20.34 28.16 16.14
N LEU A 275 19.94 27.78 14.92
CA LEU A 275 19.78 26.37 14.51
C LEU A 275 21.01 25.83 13.76
N MET A 276 21.77 26.71 13.11
CA MET A 276 22.86 26.31 12.22
C MET A 276 23.99 25.55 12.94
N ALA A 277 24.30 25.89 14.19
CA ALA A 277 25.32 25.20 14.97
C ALA A 277 24.99 23.71 15.17
N THR A 278 23.75 23.41 15.60
CA THR A 278 23.26 22.04 15.76
C THR A 278 23.28 21.27 14.44
N ILE A 279 22.87 21.92 13.34
CA ILE A 279 22.89 21.32 11.99
C ILE A 279 24.33 20.97 11.58
N ASN A 280 25.29 21.88 11.77
CA ASN A 280 26.69 21.65 11.42
C ASN A 280 27.32 20.52 12.24
N THR A 281 27.04 20.46 13.54
CA THR A 281 27.49 19.35 14.39
C THR A 281 26.91 18.02 13.90
N HIS A 282 25.62 17.99 13.56
CA HIS A 282 24.97 16.80 13.01
C HIS A 282 25.60 16.35 11.68
N PHE A 283 25.89 17.30 10.78
CA PHE A 283 26.59 17.02 9.54
C PHE A 283 27.99 16.44 9.76
N ALA A 284 28.76 16.99 10.69
CA ALA A 284 30.10 16.51 11.00
C ALA A 284 30.07 15.09 11.59
N ASN A 285 29.16 14.83 12.53
CA ASN A 285 29.02 13.53 13.19
C ASN A 285 28.59 12.40 12.23
N ASN A 286 27.95 12.74 11.11
CA ASN A 286 27.36 11.78 10.20
C ASN A 286 27.97 11.82 8.78
N ALA A 287 29.13 12.45 8.60
CA ALA A 287 29.75 12.64 7.29
C ALA A 287 30.12 11.33 6.56
N THR A 288 30.27 10.23 7.31
CA THR A 288 30.64 8.90 6.79
C THR A 288 29.68 7.79 7.20
N THR A 289 28.60 8.11 7.93
CA THR A 289 27.62 7.15 8.40
C THR A 289 26.90 6.51 7.21
N ASN A 290 26.86 5.18 7.18
CA ASN A 290 26.06 4.44 6.23
C ASN A 290 24.77 3.96 6.91
N GLN A 291 23.64 4.55 6.54
CA GLN A 291 22.34 4.22 7.10
C GLN A 291 21.33 4.12 5.95
N ASP A 292 21.51 3.11 5.09
CA ASP A 292 20.75 2.89 3.86
C ASP A 292 19.23 3.09 3.98
N ILE A 293 18.64 2.70 5.12
CA ILE A 293 17.20 2.86 5.38
C ILE A 293 16.77 4.34 5.39
N ASP A 294 17.66 5.28 5.70
CA ASP A 294 17.37 6.71 5.66
C ASP A 294 17.06 7.19 4.24
N ILE A 295 17.68 6.59 3.21
CA ILE A 295 17.36 6.93 1.81
C ILE A 295 15.97 6.41 1.45
N VAL A 296 15.65 5.18 1.85
CA VAL A 296 14.31 4.59 1.67
C VAL A 296 13.26 5.49 2.31
N LEU A 297 13.47 5.91 3.56
CA LEU A 297 12.56 6.78 4.30
C LEU A 297 12.47 8.19 3.71
N LEU A 298 13.60 8.80 3.34
CA LEU A 298 13.61 10.12 2.73
C LEU A 298 12.77 10.15 1.44
N MET A 299 12.94 9.15 0.57
CA MET A 299 12.27 9.09 -0.73
C MET A 299 10.80 8.64 -0.60
N SER A 300 10.54 7.53 0.09
CA SER A 300 9.20 6.94 0.19
C SER A 300 8.26 7.71 1.11
N LEU A 301 8.79 8.40 2.13
CA LEU A 301 7.99 9.11 3.13
C LEU A 301 8.04 10.62 2.90
N SER A 302 9.22 11.23 3.03
CA SER A 302 9.33 12.70 3.02
C SER A 302 9.08 13.31 1.64
N TYR A 303 9.72 12.78 0.61
CA TYR A 303 9.60 13.31 -0.75
C TYR A 303 8.24 12.95 -1.37
N THR A 304 7.82 11.70 -1.23
CA THR A 304 6.51 11.24 -1.70
C THR A 304 5.36 12.03 -1.07
N TYR A 305 5.39 12.27 0.24
CA TYR A 305 4.37 13.07 0.92
C TYR A 305 4.27 14.48 0.33
N TYR A 306 5.41 15.09 0.01
CA TYR A 306 5.44 16.40 -0.67
C TYR A 306 4.82 16.36 -2.05
N ILE A 307 5.22 15.41 -2.90
CA ILE A 307 4.65 15.26 -4.25
C ILE A 307 3.14 15.03 -4.16
N ARG A 308 2.68 14.18 -3.24
CA ARG A 308 1.26 13.97 -2.99
C ARG A 308 0.56 15.27 -2.57
N CYS A 309 1.10 16.03 -1.63
CA CYS A 309 0.50 17.29 -1.22
C CYS A 309 0.39 18.27 -2.39
N LYS A 310 1.45 18.38 -3.20
CA LYS A 310 1.48 19.23 -4.40
C LYS A 310 0.37 18.84 -5.39
N LEU A 311 0.25 17.55 -5.70
CA LEU A 311 -0.71 17.04 -6.70
C LEU A 311 -2.17 17.13 -6.24
N PHE A 312 -2.46 16.79 -4.99
CA PHE A 312 -3.85 16.59 -4.52
C PHE A 312 -4.48 17.82 -3.88
N HIS A 313 -3.70 18.80 -3.42
CA HIS A 313 -4.26 20.02 -2.85
C HIS A 313 -4.58 21.11 -3.89
N GLY A 314 -4.51 20.78 -5.18
CA GLY A 314 -4.77 21.73 -6.27
C GLY A 314 -3.83 22.93 -6.25
N GLU A 315 -2.63 22.76 -5.68
CA GLU A 315 -1.62 23.83 -5.58
C GLU A 315 -1.00 24.14 -6.94
N VAL A 316 -1.11 23.20 -7.88
CA VAL A 316 -0.66 23.30 -9.26
C VAL A 316 -1.76 22.79 -10.22
N PRO A 317 -1.73 23.19 -11.50
CA PRO A 317 -2.55 22.55 -12.54
C PRO A 317 -2.31 21.04 -12.58
N ASP A 318 -3.31 20.29 -13.06
CA ASP A 318 -3.20 18.84 -13.18
C ASP A 318 -1.95 18.45 -13.98
N SER A 319 -1.06 17.71 -13.34
CA SER A 319 0.22 17.29 -13.91
C SER A 319 0.11 16.36 -15.11
N THR A 320 -1.07 15.80 -15.38
CA THR A 320 -1.34 15.02 -16.59
C THR A 320 -1.76 15.89 -17.77
N PHE A 321 -2.17 17.14 -17.52
CA PHE A 321 -2.56 18.09 -18.56
C PHE A 321 -1.32 18.85 -19.09
N LYS A 322 -0.57 18.20 -19.98
CA LYS A 322 0.69 18.73 -20.52
C LYS A 322 0.94 18.31 -21.97
N LEU A 323 1.78 19.09 -22.64
CA LEU A 323 2.18 18.84 -24.03
C LEU A 323 3.36 17.86 -24.15
N GLN A 324 4.22 17.78 -23.13
CA GLN A 324 5.43 16.97 -23.12
C GLN A 324 5.74 16.48 -21.71
N LYS A 325 6.55 15.40 -21.61
CA LYS A 325 7.06 14.90 -20.34
C LYS A 325 7.94 15.95 -19.66
N THR A 326 7.90 15.94 -18.33
CA THR A 326 8.62 16.86 -17.44
C THR A 326 9.51 16.09 -16.48
N ASN A 327 10.31 16.79 -15.68
CA ASN A 327 11.09 16.17 -14.60
C ASN A 327 10.18 15.47 -13.58
N GLU A 328 8.96 15.96 -13.36
CA GLU A 328 8.01 15.34 -12.43
C GLU A 328 7.55 13.97 -12.92
N ASP A 329 7.41 13.74 -14.22
CA ASP A 329 7.09 12.41 -14.77
C ASP A 329 8.15 11.39 -14.37
N ARG A 330 9.42 11.76 -14.54
CA ARG A 330 10.55 10.92 -14.12
C ARG A 330 10.51 10.68 -12.62
N GLU A 331 10.29 11.73 -11.82
CA GLU A 331 10.21 11.57 -10.36
C GLU A 331 9.08 10.63 -9.95
N ILE A 332 7.89 10.75 -10.57
CA ILE A 332 6.75 9.86 -10.34
C ILE A 332 7.10 8.40 -10.70
N ASP A 333 7.76 8.17 -11.84
CA ASP A 333 8.21 6.84 -12.23
C ASP A 333 9.18 6.23 -11.21
N GLU A 334 10.11 7.02 -10.67
CA GLU A 334 11.06 6.55 -9.66
C GLU A 334 10.40 6.32 -8.28
N LEU A 335 9.46 7.17 -7.89
CA LEU A 335 8.69 6.96 -6.66
C LEU A 335 7.77 5.74 -6.78
N ASN A 336 7.20 5.48 -7.95
CA ASN A 336 6.42 4.27 -8.19
C ASN A 336 7.24 3.00 -7.95
N LYS A 337 8.47 2.93 -8.47
CA LYS A 337 9.36 1.78 -8.25
C LYS A 337 9.63 1.57 -6.76
N LEU A 338 9.94 2.65 -6.04
CA LEU A 338 10.25 2.55 -4.61
C LEU A 338 9.01 2.21 -3.77
N LEU A 339 7.88 2.87 -4.01
CA LEU A 339 6.65 2.62 -3.25
C LEU A 339 6.10 1.22 -3.50
N GLU A 340 6.24 0.68 -4.70
CA GLU A 340 5.91 -0.71 -4.99
C GLU A 340 6.64 -1.66 -4.04
N LEU A 341 7.96 -1.47 -3.87
CA LEU A 341 8.81 -2.27 -3.00
C LEU A 341 8.50 -2.05 -1.51
N VAL A 342 8.43 -0.79 -1.06
CA VAL A 342 8.18 -0.46 0.35
C VAL A 342 6.83 -1.00 0.81
N VAL A 343 5.78 -0.80 0.01
CA VAL A 343 4.44 -1.33 0.34
C VAL A 343 4.41 -2.84 0.27
N PHE A 344 5.08 -3.46 -0.71
CA PHE A 344 5.22 -4.90 -0.78
C PHE A 344 5.88 -5.45 0.48
N GLU A 345 7.01 -4.89 0.91
CA GLU A 345 7.75 -5.35 2.09
C GLU A 345 6.97 -5.15 3.40
N LEU A 346 6.20 -4.06 3.52
CA LEU A 346 5.29 -3.83 4.65
C LEU A 346 4.10 -4.81 4.68
N LEU A 347 3.54 -5.14 3.52
CA LEU A 347 2.45 -6.11 3.42
C LEU A 347 2.95 -7.54 3.68
N GLU A 348 4.10 -7.89 3.11
CA GLU A 348 4.75 -9.19 3.26
C GLU A 348 5.22 -9.40 4.70
N HIS A 349 5.76 -8.38 5.36
CA HIS A 349 6.20 -8.42 6.76
C HIS A 349 5.24 -7.66 7.68
N ASN A 350 3.93 -7.83 7.48
CA ASN A 350 2.94 -7.08 8.24
C ASN A 350 2.96 -7.39 9.76
N ASN A 351 3.70 -8.40 10.21
CA ASN A 351 3.96 -8.68 11.62
C ASN A 351 4.77 -7.58 12.33
N ILE A 352 5.49 -6.71 11.60
CA ILE A 352 6.19 -5.56 12.20
C ILE A 352 5.23 -4.40 12.54
N LEU A 353 4.05 -4.41 11.94
CA LEU A 353 2.99 -3.44 12.23
C LEU A 353 2.25 -3.85 13.51
N ARG A 354 1.74 -2.87 14.26
CA ARG A 354 1.04 -3.09 15.54
C ARG A 354 -0.10 -4.12 15.50
#